data_AF-S4RB54-F1
#
_entry.id   AF-S4RB54-F1
#
_cell.length_a   1.000
_cell.length_b   1.000
_cell.length_c   1.000
_cell.angle_alpha   90.00
_cell.angle_beta   90.00
_cell.angle_gamma   90.00
#
_symmetry.space_group_name_H-M   'P 1'
#
loop_
_entity.id
_entity.type
_entity.pdbx_description
1 polymer ?
#
loop_
_entity_poly.entity_id
_entity_poly.type
_entity_poly.pdbx_seq_one_letter_code
_entity_poly.pdbx_strand_id
1 'polypeptide(L)'
;IGCNAVSWGPVMAPMGGGTPQGPCGQKPIRRFVSGGCDNLVKIWREKDGQWVEEQKLEAHSDWVRDVAWAPSIGLPISTIASCAQDGRVYVWRCEDPSGSSWVAKLLHKFGDVVWHVSWSITGSILAVSGGDNRVTLWQESQQGQWVCVSDVDKSPDGSDDQP
;
A
#
# COMPACT_ATOMS: atom_id res chain seq x y z
N ILE A 1 -19.20 10.34 -4.61
CA ILE A 1 -17.74 10.11 -4.38
C ILE A 1 -17.54 8.61 -4.50
N GLY A 2 -16.78 8.17 -5.50
CA GLY A 2 -16.53 6.76 -5.80
C GLY A 2 -15.26 6.25 -5.12
N CYS A 3 -15.29 4.99 -4.70
CA CYS A 3 -14.12 4.25 -4.23
C CYS A 3 -13.63 3.36 -5.38
N ASN A 4 -12.37 3.49 -5.76
CA ASN A 4 -11.79 2.70 -6.86
C ASN A 4 -11.13 1.42 -6.34
N ALA A 5 -10.58 1.45 -5.11
CA ALA A 5 -9.83 0.34 -4.56
C ALA A 5 -9.92 0.28 -3.03
N VAL A 6 -9.79 -0.94 -2.49
CA VAL A 6 -9.71 -1.21 -1.05
C VAL A 6 -8.69 -2.31 -0.77
N SER A 7 -8.04 -2.26 0.38
CA SER A 7 -7.11 -3.30 0.82
C SER A 7 -7.15 -3.50 2.33
N TRP A 8 -7.15 -4.76 2.78
CA TRP A 8 -7.19 -5.12 4.18
C TRP A 8 -5.82 -4.93 4.84
N GLY A 9 -5.81 -4.29 6.02
CA GLY A 9 -4.64 -4.25 6.87
C GLY A 9 -4.48 -5.54 7.69
N PRO A 10 -3.24 -5.90 8.06
CA PRO A 10 -3.01 -7.02 8.97
C PRO A 10 -3.66 -6.74 10.32
N VAL A 11 -4.22 -7.78 10.94
CA VAL A 11 -4.80 -7.69 12.29
C VAL A 11 -3.67 -7.51 13.29
N MET A 12 -3.62 -6.35 13.94
CA MET A 12 -2.64 -6.09 15.00
C MET A 12 -3.24 -6.51 16.35
N ALA A 13 -2.55 -7.42 17.04
CA ALA A 13 -2.77 -7.60 18.47
C ALA A 13 -2.19 -6.38 19.20
N PRO A 14 -2.90 -5.79 20.17
CA PRO A 14 -2.33 -4.72 20.97
C PRO A 14 -1.06 -5.24 21.66
N MET A 15 0.03 -4.48 21.52
CA MET A 15 1.33 -4.79 22.12
C MET A 15 1.24 -4.68 23.64
N GLY A 16 0.81 -5.75 24.29
CA GLY A 16 0.86 -5.97 25.72
C GLY A 16 1.46 -7.35 25.97
N GLY A 17 2.77 -7.38 26.26
CA GLY A 17 3.42 -8.59 26.76
C GLY A 17 2.84 -8.98 28.12
N GLY A 18 2.17 -10.13 28.18
CA GLY A 18 1.59 -10.64 29.41
C GLY A 18 1.00 -12.02 29.18
N THR A 19 1.26 -12.91 30.12
CA THR A 19 0.93 -14.34 30.16
C THR A 19 -0.53 -14.69 29.78
N PRO A 20 -0.80 -15.95 29.36
CA PRO A 20 -2.15 -16.41 29.02
C PRO A 20 -2.97 -16.69 30.29
N GLN A 21 -3.26 -15.66 31.11
CA GLN A 21 -4.22 -15.75 32.21
C GLN A 21 -4.87 -14.37 32.48
N GLY A 22 -6.18 -14.26 32.24
CA GLY A 22 -7.04 -13.18 32.72
C GLY A 22 -7.98 -12.57 31.66
N PRO A 23 -9.20 -12.11 32.02
CA PRO A 23 -10.29 -11.75 31.10
C PRO A 23 -10.11 -10.38 30.41
N CYS A 24 -8.87 -9.97 30.12
CA CYS A 24 -8.62 -8.73 29.39
C CYS A 24 -8.70 -8.99 27.88
N GLY A 25 -9.94 -9.17 27.41
CA GLY A 25 -10.29 -9.37 26.00
C GLY A 25 -10.15 -8.08 25.18
N GLN A 26 -8.91 -7.62 24.96
CA GLN A 26 -8.69 -6.56 23.97
C GLN A 26 -8.99 -7.14 22.58
N LYS A 27 -10.07 -6.65 21.97
CA LYS A 27 -10.48 -7.08 20.63
C LYS A 27 -9.36 -6.79 19.62
N PRO A 28 -9.12 -7.70 18.67
CA PRO A 28 -8.18 -7.44 17.58
C PRO A 28 -8.55 -6.14 16.85
N ILE A 29 -7.58 -5.28 16.58
CA ILE A 29 -7.81 -4.06 15.80
C ILE A 29 -7.85 -4.45 14.33
N ARG A 30 -8.99 -4.22 13.68
CA ARG A 30 -9.14 -4.42 12.24
C ARG A 30 -9.09 -3.08 11.53
N ARG A 31 -8.33 -3.04 10.44
CA ARG A 31 -8.23 -1.88 9.56
C ARG A 31 -8.33 -2.27 8.11
N PHE A 32 -8.81 -1.37 7.28
CA PHE A 32 -8.63 -1.42 5.83
C PHE A 32 -8.35 -0.03 5.29
N VAL A 33 -7.77 0.04 4.10
CA VAL A 33 -7.51 1.29 3.38
C VAL A 33 -8.39 1.35 2.14
N SER A 34 -8.82 2.55 1.75
CA SER A 34 -9.53 2.82 0.52
C SER A 34 -8.88 3.96 -0.27
N GLY A 35 -8.91 3.87 -1.61
CA GLY A 35 -8.54 4.95 -2.53
C GLY A 35 -9.72 5.37 -3.40
N GLY A 36 -9.91 6.67 -3.61
CA GLY A 36 -11.09 7.21 -4.28
C GLY A 36 -10.83 8.29 -5.34
N CYS A 37 -11.93 8.71 -5.98
CA CYS A 37 -11.96 9.83 -6.93
C CYS A 37 -11.86 11.21 -6.26
N ASP A 38 -11.81 11.25 -4.93
CA ASP A 38 -11.53 12.45 -4.14
C ASP A 38 -10.03 12.69 -3.93
N ASN A 39 -9.18 11.89 -4.60
CA ASN A 39 -7.72 11.93 -4.54
C ASN A 39 -7.15 11.53 -3.17
N LEU A 40 -7.99 10.99 -2.30
CA LEU A 40 -7.62 10.63 -0.94
C LEU A 40 -7.34 9.14 -0.81
N VAL A 41 -6.39 8.83 0.04
CA VAL A 41 -6.24 7.51 0.65
C VAL A 41 -6.77 7.60 2.07
N LYS A 42 -7.73 6.74 2.43
CA LYS A 42 -8.39 6.78 3.74
C LYS A 42 -8.19 5.47 4.47
N ILE A 43 -7.86 5.56 5.75
CA ILE A 43 -7.75 4.40 6.63
C ILE A 43 -9.01 4.31 7.48
N TRP A 44 -9.54 3.11 7.57
CA TRP A 44 -10.74 2.80 8.34
C TRP A 44 -10.38 1.83 9.46
N ARG A 45 -10.95 2.05 10.64
CA ARG A 45 -10.77 1.19 11.82
C ARG A 45 -12.13 0.71 12.32
N GLU A 46 -12.19 -0.56 12.69
CA GLU A 46 -13.35 -1.08 13.41
C GLU A 46 -13.31 -0.61 14.88
N LYS A 47 -14.37 0.06 15.32
CA LYS A 47 -14.62 0.47 16.70
C LYS A 47 -16.03 0.05 17.08
N ASP A 48 -16.14 -0.85 18.06
CA ASP A 48 -17.42 -1.32 18.61
C ASP A 48 -18.42 -1.83 17.54
N GLY A 49 -17.91 -2.54 16.53
CA GLY A 49 -18.71 -3.10 15.43
C GLY A 49 -19.08 -2.09 14.34
N GLN A 50 -18.58 -0.86 14.43
CA GLN A 50 -18.74 0.17 13.41
C GLN A 50 -17.40 0.51 12.77
N TRP A 51 -17.40 0.85 11.49
CA TRP A 51 -16.22 1.32 10.77
C TRP A 51 -16.16 2.84 10.81
N VAL A 52 -15.09 3.38 11.38
CA VAL A 52 -14.84 4.82 11.45
C VAL A 52 -13.63 5.17 10.62
N GLU A 53 -13.67 6.33 9.97
CA GLU A 53 -12.50 6.89 9.30
C GLU A 53 -11.49 7.29 10.38
N GLU A 54 -10.30 6.70 10.32
CA GLU A 54 -9.23 6.92 11.28
C GLU A 54 -8.25 7.98 10.78
N GLN A 55 -7.90 7.96 9.49
CA GLN A 55 -6.93 8.85 8.88
C GLN A 55 -7.32 9.23 7.45
N LYS A 56 -6.97 10.45 7.06
CA LYS A 56 -6.97 10.93 5.68
C LYS A 56 -5.53 11.19 5.27
N LEU A 57 -5.11 10.56 4.18
CA LEU A 57 -3.77 10.64 3.64
C LEU A 57 -3.82 11.43 2.33
N GLU A 58 -3.22 12.61 2.33
CA GLU A 58 -3.27 13.59 1.25
C GLU A 58 -1.89 13.72 0.60
N ALA A 59 -1.76 13.26 -0.65
CA ALA A 59 -0.52 13.44 -1.44
C ALA A 59 -0.75 13.38 -2.95
N HIS A 60 -1.74 12.61 -3.40
CA HIS A 60 -2.10 12.52 -4.80
C HIS A 60 -2.83 13.78 -5.28
N SER A 61 -2.52 14.19 -6.51
CA SER A 61 -3.17 15.35 -7.14
C SER A 61 -4.33 14.97 -8.07
N ASP A 62 -4.58 13.67 -8.25
CA ASP A 62 -5.63 13.11 -9.11
C ASP A 62 -6.14 11.77 -8.53
N TRP A 63 -7.11 11.14 -9.19
CA TRP A 63 -7.84 9.98 -8.68
C TRP A 63 -6.89 8.86 -8.26
N VAL A 64 -7.03 8.40 -7.03
CA VAL A 64 -6.33 7.20 -6.55
C VAL A 64 -6.93 6.01 -7.28
N ARG A 65 -6.08 5.26 -7.98
CA ARG A 65 -6.43 4.12 -8.81
C ARG A 65 -6.42 2.84 -8.01
N ASP A 66 -5.39 2.67 -7.18
CA ASP A 66 -5.25 1.48 -6.35
C ASP A 66 -4.55 1.78 -5.02
N VAL A 67 -4.83 0.93 -4.04
CA VAL A 67 -4.23 0.96 -2.70
C VAL A 67 -3.91 -0.46 -2.24
N ALA A 68 -2.74 -0.66 -1.64
CA ALA A 68 -2.33 -1.96 -1.13
C ALA A 68 -1.71 -1.82 0.26
N TRP A 69 -2.26 -2.51 1.25
CA TRP A 69 -1.66 -2.61 2.58
C TRP A 69 -0.61 -3.72 2.57
N ALA A 70 0.61 -3.40 3.00
CA ALA A 70 1.68 -4.39 3.07
C ALA A 70 1.40 -5.39 4.20
N PRO A 71 1.61 -6.70 3.97
CA PRO A 71 1.62 -7.67 5.04
C PRO A 71 2.82 -7.39 5.95
N SER A 72 2.56 -7.03 7.20
CA SER A 72 3.59 -6.75 8.22
C SER A 72 3.43 -7.66 9.45
N ILE A 73 3.10 -8.92 9.21
CA ILE A 73 2.83 -9.91 10.26
C ILE A 73 4.02 -9.97 11.21
N GLY A 74 3.80 -9.64 12.49
CA GLY A 74 4.81 -9.68 13.53
C GLY A 74 5.73 -8.46 13.63
N LEU A 75 5.57 -7.44 12.77
CA LEU A 75 6.29 -6.18 12.87
C LEU A 75 5.37 -5.05 13.35
N PRO A 76 5.85 -4.11 14.18
CA PRO A 76 5.05 -2.97 14.64
C PRO A 76 4.84 -1.90 13.55
N ILE A 77 5.29 -2.14 12.32
CA ILE A 77 5.20 -1.18 11.22
C ILE A 77 3.98 -1.46 10.37
N SER A 78 3.22 -0.42 10.06
CA SER A 78 2.17 -0.48 9.04
C SER A 78 2.64 0.29 7.81
N THR A 79 2.59 -0.36 6.66
CA THR A 79 3.00 0.23 5.38
C THR A 79 1.87 0.08 4.38
N ILE A 80 1.55 1.14 3.65
CA ILE A 80 0.56 1.16 2.57
C ILE A 80 1.24 1.68 1.31
N ALA A 81 0.90 1.14 0.15
CA ALA A 81 1.22 1.74 -1.14
C ALA A 81 -0.07 2.28 -1.76
N SER A 82 0.04 3.39 -2.49
CA SER A 82 -1.04 3.91 -3.32
C SER A 82 -0.51 4.42 -4.64
N CYS A 83 -1.33 4.30 -5.67
CA CYS A 83 -1.04 4.83 -6.99
C CYS A 83 -2.24 5.58 -7.56
N ALA A 84 -1.99 6.50 -8.49
CA ALA A 84 -3.02 7.37 -9.01
C ALA A 84 -2.84 7.71 -10.49
N GLN A 85 -3.88 8.38 -11.01
CA GLN A 85 -3.93 8.97 -12.33
C GLN A 85 -2.83 10.02 -12.58
N ASP A 86 -2.28 10.62 -11.51
CA ASP A 86 -1.19 11.60 -11.59
C ASP A 86 0.19 10.99 -11.91
N GLY A 87 0.24 9.67 -12.13
CA GLY A 87 1.47 8.92 -12.43
C GLY A 87 2.38 8.73 -11.22
N ARG A 88 1.94 9.07 -10.00
CA ARG A 88 2.76 8.95 -8.80
C ARG A 88 2.39 7.70 -8.02
N VAL A 89 3.42 7.10 -7.42
CA VAL A 89 3.26 6.06 -6.41
C VAL A 89 3.81 6.58 -5.09
N TYR A 90 2.99 6.53 -4.05
CA TYR A 90 3.40 6.86 -2.69
C TYR A 90 3.43 5.60 -1.82
N VAL A 91 4.40 5.56 -0.91
CA VAL A 91 4.43 4.60 0.19
C VAL A 91 4.21 5.38 1.48
N TRP A 92 3.22 4.95 2.24
CA TRP A 92 2.82 5.52 3.51
C TRP A 92 3.30 4.60 4.63
N ARG A 93 4.01 5.15 5.60
CA ARG A 93 4.43 4.41 6.79
C ARG A 93 3.86 5.02 8.03
N CYS A 94 3.37 4.17 8.92
CA CYS A 94 3.00 4.58 10.25
C CYS A 94 4.25 4.63 11.13
N GLU A 95 4.57 5.81 11.66
CA GLU A 95 5.73 6.02 12.54
C GLU A 95 5.40 5.78 14.02
N ASP A 96 4.10 5.79 14.36
CA ASP A 96 3.62 5.66 15.74
C ASP A 96 2.92 4.31 15.95
N PRO A 97 3.29 3.53 16.98
CA PRO A 97 2.55 2.33 17.39
C PRO A 97 1.05 2.56 17.64
N SER A 98 0.63 3.80 17.95
CA SER A 98 -0.79 4.15 18.12
C SER A 98 -1.59 4.10 16.81
N GLY A 99 -0.92 4.18 15.65
CA GLY A 99 -1.56 4.24 14.34
C GLY A 99 -1.88 5.66 13.85
N SER A 100 -1.48 6.70 14.60
CA SER A 100 -1.98 8.06 14.38
C SER A 100 -1.13 8.93 13.45
N SER A 101 0.16 8.62 13.28
CA SER A 101 1.07 9.39 12.43
C SER A 101 1.48 8.58 11.21
N TRP A 102 1.18 9.12 10.02
CA TRP A 102 1.52 8.50 8.73
C TRP A 102 2.36 9.46 7.89
N VAL A 103 3.50 8.97 7.42
CA VAL A 103 4.41 9.74 6.56
C VAL A 103 4.35 9.21 5.14
N ALA A 104 4.12 10.13 4.21
CA ALA A 104 4.13 9.85 2.78
C ALA A 104 5.55 9.95 2.22
N LYS A 105 5.98 8.93 1.48
CA LYS A 105 7.20 8.97 0.69
C LYS A 105 6.87 8.73 -0.78
N LEU A 106 7.28 9.65 -1.64
CA LEU A 106 7.21 9.42 -3.09
C LEU A 106 8.18 8.28 -3.45
N LEU A 107 7.64 7.20 -4.00
CA LEU A 107 8.42 6.06 -4.47
C LEU A 107 8.99 6.38 -5.85
N HIS A 108 8.11 6.72 -6.80
CA HIS A 108 8.50 7.11 -8.14
C HIS A 108 7.38 7.90 -8.83
N LYS A 109 7.77 8.70 -9.83
CA LYS A 109 6.84 9.38 -10.75
C LYS A 109 7.00 8.76 -12.13
N PHE A 110 6.01 7.98 -12.53
CA PHE A 110 5.89 7.36 -13.84
C PHE A 110 5.46 8.39 -14.88
N GLY A 111 5.75 8.09 -16.16
CA GLY A 111 5.40 8.95 -17.29
C GLY A 111 3.93 8.87 -17.69
N ASP A 112 3.20 7.87 -17.18
CA ASP A 112 1.80 7.62 -17.48
C ASP A 112 1.04 7.23 -16.20
N VAL A 113 -0.27 7.06 -16.32
CA VAL A 113 -1.19 6.60 -15.28
C VAL A 113 -0.69 5.31 -14.66
N VAL A 114 -0.71 5.23 -13.34
CA VAL A 114 -0.43 3.98 -12.63
C VAL A 114 -1.77 3.36 -12.22
N TRP A 115 -2.00 2.12 -12.64
CA TRP A 115 -3.28 1.44 -12.48
C TRP A 115 -3.33 0.59 -11.23
N HIS A 116 -2.26 -0.14 -10.93
CA HIS A 116 -2.25 -1.09 -9.82
C HIS A 116 -0.95 -1.06 -9.02
N VAL A 117 -1.09 -1.39 -7.73
CA VAL A 117 0.03 -1.65 -6.81
C VAL A 117 -0.24 -2.92 -6.02
N SER A 118 0.78 -3.76 -5.86
CA SER A 118 0.64 -5.01 -5.10
C SER A 118 1.90 -5.33 -4.31
N TRP A 119 1.75 -5.55 -3.01
CA TRP A 119 2.84 -6.00 -2.16
C TRP A 119 3.10 -7.50 -2.34
N SER A 120 4.37 -7.89 -2.26
CA SER A 120 4.72 -9.29 -2.03
C SER A 120 4.19 -9.75 -0.67
N ILE A 121 3.97 -11.06 -0.51
CA ILE A 121 3.50 -11.62 0.77
C ILE A 121 4.46 -11.38 1.94
N THR A 122 5.74 -11.13 1.63
CA THR A 122 6.78 -10.77 2.60
C THR A 122 6.80 -9.28 2.92
N GLY A 123 6.04 -8.45 2.20
CA GLY A 123 6.01 -7.00 2.34
C GLY A 123 7.29 -6.28 1.87
N SER A 124 8.19 -6.99 1.18
CA SER A 124 9.53 -6.48 0.83
C SER A 124 9.63 -5.92 -0.57
N ILE A 125 8.78 -6.38 -1.49
CA ILE A 125 8.77 -5.97 -2.90
C ILE A 125 7.38 -5.42 -3.22
N LEU A 126 7.34 -4.31 -3.94
CA LEU A 126 6.12 -3.72 -4.49
C LEU A 126 6.12 -3.87 -6.01
N ALA A 127 5.11 -4.54 -6.55
CA ALA A 127 4.82 -4.53 -7.97
C ALA A 127 3.96 -3.31 -8.31
N VAL A 128 4.29 -2.63 -9.41
CA VAL A 128 3.59 -1.46 -9.92
C VAL A 128 3.32 -1.67 -11.40
N SER A 129 2.08 -1.46 -11.84
CA SER A 129 1.73 -1.50 -13.27
C SER A 129 1.05 -0.21 -13.73
N GLY A 130 1.43 0.26 -14.91
CA GLY A 130 0.98 1.53 -15.48
C GLY A 130 0.49 1.43 -16.92
N GLY A 131 0.11 2.59 -17.48
CA GLY A 131 -0.35 2.74 -18.86
C GLY A 131 0.74 2.55 -19.91
N ASP A 132 2.00 2.50 -19.49
CA ASP A 132 3.17 2.19 -20.32
C ASP A 132 3.28 0.71 -20.68
N ASN A 133 2.30 -0.12 -20.30
CA ASN A 133 2.26 -1.57 -20.49
C ASN A 133 3.41 -2.33 -19.81
N ARG A 134 4.02 -1.72 -18.78
CA ARG A 134 5.10 -2.31 -18.00
C ARG A 134 4.65 -2.70 -16.61
N VAL A 135 5.33 -3.71 -16.07
CA VAL A 135 5.24 -4.05 -14.64
C VAL A 135 6.62 -3.90 -14.03
N THR A 136 6.77 -2.91 -13.17
CA THR A 136 8.02 -2.66 -12.45
C THR A 136 7.94 -3.23 -11.05
N LEU A 137 9.05 -3.82 -10.58
CA LEU A 137 9.21 -4.31 -9.22
C LEU A 137 10.15 -3.37 -8.47
N TRP A 138 9.73 -2.96 -7.28
CA TRP A 138 10.42 -2.00 -6.45
C TRP A 138 10.75 -2.59 -5.10
N GLN A 139 11.95 -2.30 -4.61
CA GLN A 139 12.39 -2.68 -3.29
C GLN A 139 13.00 -1.46 -2.58
N GLU A 140 12.81 -1.38 -1.27
CA GLU A 140 13.47 -0.37 -0.45
C GLU A 140 14.88 -0.81 -0.07
N SER A 141 15.86 0.05 -0.32
CA SER A 141 17.25 -0.15 0.09
C SER A 141 17.43 0.09 1.60
N GLN A 142 18.58 -0.33 2.14
CA GLN A 142 18.92 -0.10 3.55
C GLN A 142 18.99 1.40 3.91
N GLN A 143 19.14 2.28 2.93
CA GLN A 143 19.14 3.74 3.09
C GLN A 143 17.72 4.33 2.99
N GLY A 144 16.70 3.48 2.91
CA GLY A 144 15.30 3.86 2.74
C GLY A 144 14.95 4.31 1.31
N GLN A 145 15.84 4.20 0.33
CA GLN A 145 15.54 4.63 -1.04
C GLN A 145 14.86 3.51 -1.82
N TRP A 146 13.83 3.85 -2.60
CA TRP A 146 13.17 2.88 -3.47
C TRP A 146 13.93 2.74 -4.77
N VAL A 147 14.26 1.50 -5.12
CA VAL A 147 14.96 1.16 -6.37
C VAL A 147 14.14 0.17 -7.18
N CYS A 148 14.11 0.37 -8.50
CA CYS A 148 13.53 -0.59 -9.42
C CYS A 148 14.49 -1.78 -9.54
N VAL A 149 14.05 -2.96 -9.11
CA VAL A 149 14.85 -4.19 -9.11
C VAL A 149 14.58 -5.07 -10.34
N SER A 150 13.44 -4.87 -11.01
CA SER A 150 13.09 -5.58 -12.23
C SER A 150 12.00 -4.81 -12.98
N ASP A 151 12.02 -4.92 -14.30
CA ASP A 151 10.95 -4.47 -15.18
C ASP A 151 10.55 -5.65 -16.06
N VAL A 152 9.26 -5.93 -16.11
CA VAL A 152 8.69 -6.95 -16.99
C VAL A 152 8.10 -6.23 -18.19
N ASP A 153 8.91 -6.15 -19.24
CA ASP A 153 8.49 -5.75 -20.57
C ASP A 153 7.90 -6.95 -21.33
N LYS A 154 6.94 -6.68 -22.22
CA LYS A 154 6.54 -7.68 -23.22
C LYS A 154 7.73 -7.88 -24.17
N SER A 155 8.34 -9.07 -24.14
CA SER A 155 9.45 -9.41 -25.05
C SER A 155 8.99 -9.29 -26.51
N PRO A 156 9.79 -8.70 -27.40
CA PRO A 156 9.54 -8.74 -28.84
C PRO A 156 9.88 -10.15 -29.33
N ASP A 157 8.95 -10.82 -30.00
CA ASP A 157 9.22 -11.48 -31.29
C ASP A 157 8.05 -12.33 -31.76
N GLY A 158 7.64 -11.99 -32.97
CA GLY A 158 6.69 -12.73 -33.80
C GLY A 158 6.92 -12.34 -35.26
N SER A 159 8.18 -12.29 -35.69
CA SER A 159 8.55 -12.32 -37.11
C SER A 159 9.77 -13.21 -37.26
N ASP A 160 9.49 -14.51 -37.30
CA ASP A 160 10.38 -15.55 -37.80
C ASP A 160 10.45 -15.36 -39.33
N ASP A 161 11.34 -14.47 -39.77
CA ASP A 161 11.69 -14.32 -41.19
C ASP A 161 13.06 -14.98 -41.38
N GLN A 162 13.05 -16.28 -41.69
CA GLN A 162 14.22 -16.99 -42.17
C GLN A 162 14.37 -16.82 -43.70
N PRO A 163 15.62 -16.81 -44.20
CA PRO A 163 16.00 -16.34 -45.55
C PRO A 163 15.50 -17.21 -46.71
#